data_AF-A0A920JMN6-F1
#
_entry.id   AF-A0A920JMN6-F1
#
_cell.length_a   1.000
_cell.length_b   1.000
_cell.length_c   1.000
_cell.angle_alpha   90.00
_cell.angle_beta   90.00
_cell.angle_gamma   90.00
#
_symmetry.space_group_name_H-M   'P 1'
#
loop_
_entity.id
_entity.type
_entity.pdbx_description
1 polymer ?
#
loop_
_entity_poly.entity_id
_entity_poly.type
_entity_poly.pdbx_seq_one_letter_code
_entity_poly.pdbx_strand_id
1 'polypeptide(L)'
;MNLIAERLPRTLMLFSIVNIVAFYTGFFIGKVLAWRRGSKAETWITVTSVFSYTVFYPWFALMMLWVFGYKLGWLPIGKFLYPEKWYDAPFDSDVVFTSMIKFTVVVSLIQFAAYLASRGIES
;
A
#
# COMPACT_ATOMS: atom_id res chain seq x y z
N MET A 1 16.99 23.15 7.08
CA MET A 1 17.09 21.74 6.64
C MET A 1 16.29 20.74 7.50
N ASN A 2 16.10 20.97 8.80
CA ASN A 2 15.56 19.95 9.72
C ASN A 2 14.10 19.52 9.48
N LEU A 3 13.21 20.44 9.09
CA LEU A 3 11.78 20.11 8.90
C LEU A 3 11.52 19.12 7.76
N ILE A 4 12.34 19.18 6.70
CA ILE A 4 12.26 18.23 5.58
C ILE A 4 12.72 16.86 6.07
N ALA A 5 13.86 16.79 6.78
CA ALA A 5 14.41 15.55 7.31
C ALA A 5 13.45 14.85 8.30
N GLU A 6 12.62 15.60 9.02
CA GLU A 6 11.63 15.07 9.95
C GLU A 6 10.43 14.41 9.25
N ARG A 7 9.95 14.99 8.13
CA ARG A 7 8.78 14.47 7.41
C ARG A 7 9.13 13.45 6.31
N LEU A 8 10.35 13.52 5.79
CA LEU A 8 10.82 12.71 4.67
C LEU A 8 10.72 11.19 4.92
N PRO A 9 11.08 10.64 6.09
CA PRO A 9 10.94 9.20 6.36
C PRO A 9 9.50 8.70 6.24
N ARG A 10 8.53 9.51 6.68
CA ARG A 10 7.09 9.18 6.62
C ARG A 10 6.59 9.13 5.18
N THR A 11 6.96 10.12 4.37
CA THR A 11 6.62 10.15 2.95
C THR A 11 7.29 9.01 2.17
N LEU A 12 8.57 8.75 2.43
CA LEU A 12 9.31 7.67 1.76
C LEU A 12 8.73 6.30 2.08
N MET A 13 8.38 6.04 3.34
CA MET A 13 7.74 4.78 3.73
C MET A 13 6.44 4.56 2.95
N LEU A 14 5.54 5.55 2.92
CA LEU A 14 4.28 5.45 2.17
C LEU A 14 4.53 5.28 0.67
N PHE A 15 5.46 6.05 0.11
CA PHE A 15 5.82 5.95 -1.30
C PHE A 15 6.35 4.56 -1.66
N SER A 16 7.27 4.01 -0.86
CA SER A 16 7.82 2.68 -1.08
C SER A 16 6.75 1.59 -0.99
N ILE A 17 5.87 1.64 0.01
CA ILE A 17 4.78 0.65 0.16
C ILE A 17 3.86 0.68 -1.05
N VAL A 18 3.41 1.87 -1.48
CA VAL A 18 2.53 2.01 -2.65
C VAL A 18 3.20 1.47 -3.91
N ASN A 19 4.48 1.75 -4.13
CA ASN A 19 5.21 1.26 -5.30
C ASN A 19 5.37 -0.27 -5.29
N ILE A 20 5.72 -0.85 -4.13
CA ILE A 20 5.85 -2.30 -3.99
C ILE A 20 4.52 -2.99 -4.31
N VAL A 21 3.43 -2.54 -3.67
CA VAL A 21 2.10 -3.10 -3.91
C VAL A 21 1.70 -2.96 -5.37
N ALA A 22 1.84 -1.76 -5.95
CA ALA A 22 1.50 -1.50 -7.35
C ALA A 22 2.28 -2.38 -8.32
N PHE A 23 3.59 -2.56 -8.10
CA PHE A 23 4.44 -3.41 -8.91
C PHE A 23 3.96 -4.87 -8.86
N TYR A 24 3.77 -5.44 -7.67
CA TYR A 24 3.35 -6.83 -7.54
C TYR A 24 1.95 -7.08 -8.11
N THR A 25 0.98 -6.21 -7.81
CA THR A 25 -0.37 -6.33 -8.35
C THR A 25 -0.38 -6.17 -9.87
N GLY A 26 0.35 -5.19 -10.40
CA GLY A 26 0.46 -4.95 -11.84
C GLY A 26 1.13 -6.10 -12.57
N PHE A 27 2.23 -6.62 -12.03
CA PHE A 27 2.93 -7.78 -12.58
C PHE A 27 2.03 -9.02 -12.59
N PHE A 28 1.32 -9.29 -11.49
CA PHE A 28 0.41 -10.44 -11.40
C PHE A 28 -0.75 -10.34 -12.40
N ILE A 29 -1.42 -9.18 -12.47
CA ILE A 29 -2.51 -8.93 -13.41
C ILE A 29 -2.00 -9.06 -14.86
N GLY A 30 -0.83 -8.50 -15.18
CA GLY A 30 -0.21 -8.59 -16.50
C GLY A 30 0.11 -10.03 -16.90
N LYS A 31 0.66 -10.83 -15.97
CA LYS A 31 0.92 -12.25 -16.16
C LYS A 31 -0.36 -13.03 -16.45
N VAL A 32 -1.43 -12.78 -15.69
CA VAL A 32 -2.75 -13.40 -15.90
C VAL A 32 -3.31 -13.04 -17.28
N LEU A 33 -3.18 -11.77 -17.70
CA LEU A 33 -3.65 -11.28 -19.00
C LEU A 33 -2.94 -11.98 -20.16
N ALA A 34 -1.61 -12.16 -20.05
CA ALA A 34 -0.80 -12.84 -21.06
C ALA A 34 -1.21 -14.30 -21.27
N TRP A 35 -1.59 -15.01 -20.19
CA TRP A 35 -2.01 -16.41 -20.26
C TRP A 35 -3.48 -16.61 -20.66
N ARG A 36 -4.37 -15.68 -20.30
CA ARG A 36 -5.83 -15.80 -20.55
C ARG A 36 -6.30 -14.91 -21.69
N ARG A 37 -5.53 -14.87 -22.78
CA ARG A 37 -5.84 -14.07 -23.97
C ARG A 37 -7.14 -14.52 -24.65
N GLY A 38 -7.95 -13.55 -25.10
CA GLY A 38 -9.28 -13.74 -25.68
C GLY A 38 -10.39 -14.10 -24.66
N SER A 39 -10.07 -14.18 -23.37
CA SER A 39 -11.06 -14.58 -22.35
C SER A 39 -11.88 -13.40 -21.83
N LYS A 40 -13.04 -13.68 -21.23
CA LYS A 40 -13.84 -12.63 -20.55
C LYS A 40 -13.07 -11.94 -19.43
N ALA A 41 -12.09 -12.61 -18.82
CA ALA A 41 -11.25 -12.01 -17.78
C ALA A 41 -10.37 -10.89 -18.35
N GLU A 42 -9.84 -11.04 -19.57
CA GLU A 42 -9.09 -9.97 -20.24
C GLU A 42 -9.96 -8.73 -20.47
N THR A 43 -11.19 -8.93 -20.95
CA THR A 43 -12.14 -7.83 -21.15
C THR A 43 -12.44 -7.11 -19.84
N TRP A 44 -12.76 -7.84 -18.76
CA TRP A 44 -13.04 -7.23 -17.45
C TRP A 44 -11.84 -6.47 -16.89
N ILE A 45 -10.65 -7.07 -16.90
CA ILE A 45 -9.42 -6.42 -16.42
C ILE A 45 -9.16 -5.13 -17.21
N THR A 46 -9.33 -5.17 -18.53
CA THR A 46 -9.10 -4.00 -19.40
C THR A 46 -10.09 -2.89 -19.09
N VAL A 47 -11.39 -3.21 -19.00
CA VAL A 47 -12.45 -2.25 -18.68
C VAL A 47 -12.22 -1.63 -17.30
N THR A 48 -11.93 -2.44 -16.27
CA THR A 48 -11.66 -1.93 -14.92
C THR A 48 -10.40 -1.06 -14.87
N SER A 49 -9.37 -1.40 -15.66
CA SER A 49 -8.15 -0.58 -15.76
C SER A 49 -8.44 0.79 -16.40
N VAL A 50 -9.17 0.81 -17.50
CA VAL A 50 -9.59 2.07 -18.16
C VAL A 50 -10.47 2.90 -17.24
N PHE A 51 -11.45 2.27 -16.59
CA PHE A 51 -12.31 2.94 -15.60
C PHE A 51 -11.51 3.57 -14.47
N SER A 52 -10.57 2.83 -13.89
CA SER A 52 -9.72 3.33 -12.79
C SER A 52 -8.83 4.50 -13.23
N TYR A 53 -8.39 4.49 -14.49
CA TYR A 53 -7.59 5.56 -15.08
C TYR A 53 -8.39 6.84 -15.37
N THR A 54 -9.66 6.71 -15.78
CA THR A 54 -10.51 7.86 -16.15
C THR A 54 -11.28 8.45 -14.98
N VAL A 55 -11.34 7.77 -13.85
CA VAL A 55 -12.02 8.24 -12.65
C VAL A 55 -11.43 9.56 -12.15
N PHE A 56 -12.32 10.49 -11.76
CA PHE A 56 -11.91 11.75 -11.15
C PHE A 56 -11.29 11.52 -9.76
N TYR A 57 -9.96 11.58 -9.69
CA TYR A 57 -9.18 11.18 -8.52
C TYR A 57 -9.60 11.85 -7.19
N PRO A 58 -9.79 13.18 -7.11
CA PRO A 58 -10.16 13.83 -5.84
C PRO A 58 -11.48 13.31 -5.27
N TRP A 59 -12.51 13.13 -6.11
CA TRP A 59 -13.79 12.58 -5.68
C TRP A 59 -13.66 11.11 -5.28
N PHE A 60 -12.91 10.32 -6.04
CA PHE A 60 -12.70 8.92 -5.72
C PHE A 60 -11.98 8.75 -4.38
N ALA A 61 -10.96 9.55 -4.09
CA ALA A 61 -10.28 9.55 -2.80
C ALA A 61 -11.25 9.85 -1.65
N LEU A 62 -12.16 10.81 -1.81
CA LEU A 62 -13.20 11.11 -0.81
C LEU A 62 -14.17 9.93 -0.63
N MET A 63 -14.57 9.27 -1.71
CA MET A 63 -15.42 8.07 -1.64
C MET A 63 -14.72 6.93 -0.90
N MET A 64 -13.42 6.71 -1.15
CA MET A 64 -12.63 5.70 -0.42
C MET A 64 -12.57 6.02 1.08
N LEU A 65 -12.34 7.28 1.47
CA LEU A 65 -12.35 7.70 2.88
C LEU A 65 -13.73 7.52 3.52
N TRP A 66 -14.81 7.84 2.80
CA TRP A 66 -16.16 7.68 3.30
C TRP A 66 -16.55 6.21 3.49
N VAL A 67 -16.24 5.34 2.52
CA VAL A 67 -16.56 3.91 2.62
C VAL A 67 -15.69 3.22 3.66
N PHE A 68 -14.37 3.27 3.51
CA PHE A 68 -13.46 2.48 4.34
C PHE A 68 -13.19 3.11 5.71
N GLY A 69 -13.22 4.44 5.79
CA GLY A 69 -12.98 5.15 7.04
C GLY A 69 -14.25 5.41 7.85
N TYR A 70 -15.25 6.04 7.23
CA TYR A 70 -16.44 6.47 7.96
C TYR A 70 -17.50 5.36 8.12
N LYS A 71 -17.83 4.65 7.04
CA LYS A 71 -18.91 3.64 7.06
C LYS A 71 -18.46 2.31 7.64
N LEU A 72 -17.31 1.80 7.20
CA LEU A 72 -16.81 0.49 7.62
C LEU A 72 -15.89 0.54 8.85
N GLY A 73 -15.28 1.69 9.14
CA GLY A 73 -14.34 1.83 10.25
C GLY A 73 -13.07 0.99 10.11
N TRP A 74 -12.71 0.57 8.90
CA TRP A 74 -11.52 -0.25 8.64
C TRP A 74 -10.23 0.55 8.75
N LEU A 75 -10.25 1.81 8.29
CA LEU A 75 -9.06 2.66 8.21
C LEU A 75 -9.30 4.01 8.88
N PRO A 76 -8.27 4.63 9.49
CA PRO A 76 -8.40 5.99 9.99
C PRO A 76 -8.57 6.99 8.83
N ILE A 77 -9.45 7.97 8.99
CA ILE A 77 -9.76 8.98 7.95
C ILE A 77 -8.58 9.94 7.72
N GLY A 78 -7.70 10.10 8.71
CA GLY A 78 -6.50 10.90 8.58
C GLY A 78 -5.73 11.01 9.89
N LYS A 79 -4.62 11.76 9.81
CA LYS A 79 -3.59 11.93 10.85
C LYS A 79 -2.88 10.62 11.19
N PHE A 80 -1.55 10.70 11.26
CA PHE A 80 -0.76 9.60 11.81
C PHE A 80 -0.97 9.48 13.32
N LEU A 81 -1.16 10.63 13.99
CA LEU A 81 -1.24 10.72 15.43
C LEU A 81 -2.16 11.87 15.85
N TYR A 82 -2.89 11.67 16.94
CA TYR A 82 -3.66 12.69 17.63
C TYR A 82 -2.84 13.11 18.86
N PRO A 83 -2.18 14.30 18.85
CA PRO A 83 -1.30 14.72 19.94
C PRO A 83 -2.00 14.68 21.30
N GLU A 84 -3.29 14.99 21.33
CA GLU A 84 -4.11 15.01 22.54
C GLU A 84 -4.18 13.62 23.21
N LYS A 85 -4.09 12.54 22.44
CA LYS A 85 -4.12 11.16 22.96
C LYS A 85 -2.73 10.60 23.26
N TRP A 86 -1.68 11.33 22.94
CA TRP A 86 -0.29 10.84 22.99
C TRP A 86 0.58 11.56 24.02
N TYR A 87 0.02 12.49 24.79
CA TYR A 87 0.76 13.18 25.85
C TYR A 87 1.24 12.23 26.96
N ASP A 88 0.42 11.26 27.36
CA ASP A 88 0.73 10.30 28.44
C ASP A 88 1.25 8.96 27.91
N ALA A 89 1.57 8.86 26.61
CA ALA A 89 2.00 7.61 26.00
C ALA A 89 3.41 7.21 26.47
N PRO A 90 3.66 5.93 26.80
CA PRO A 90 4.97 5.48 27.29
C PRO A 90 6.07 5.47 26.21
N PHE A 91 5.71 5.65 24.94
CA PHE A 91 6.64 5.64 23.82
C PHE A 91 6.46 6.88 22.95
N ASP A 92 7.58 7.45 22.52
CA ASP A 92 7.57 8.54 21.55
C ASP A 92 7.07 8.04 20.18
N SER A 93 6.33 8.91 19.50
CA SER A 93 5.72 8.68 18.20
C SER A 93 6.74 8.27 17.15
N ASP A 94 7.94 8.85 17.20
CA ASP A 94 9.01 8.58 16.25
C ASP A 94 9.63 7.20 16.42
N VAL A 95 9.68 6.69 17.66
CA VAL A 95 10.16 5.33 17.95
C VAL A 95 9.17 4.30 17.42
N VAL A 96 7.87 4.53 17.61
CA VAL A 96 6.81 3.68 17.06
C VAL A 96 6.86 3.69 15.54
N PHE A 97 6.97 4.87 14.93
CA PHE A 97 7.05 4.99 13.48
C PHE A 97 8.29 4.26 12.90
N THR A 98 9.45 4.41 13.54
CA THR A 98 10.67 3.70 13.13
C THR A 98 10.52 2.18 13.28
N SER A 99 9.79 1.72 14.29
CA SER A 99 9.50 0.30 14.49
C SER A 99 8.57 -0.24 13.40
N MET A 100 7.58 0.55 12.95
CA MET A 100 6.73 0.20 11.80
C MET A 100 7.54 0.06 10.50
N ILE A 101 8.50 0.96 10.24
CA ILE A 101 9.40 0.85 9.10
C ILE A 101 10.19 -0.46 9.17
N LYS A 102 10.81 -0.75 10.32
CA LYS A 102 11.61 -1.98 10.50
C LYS A 102 10.76 -3.23 10.26
N PHE A 103 9.54 -3.27 10.81
CA PHE A 103 8.62 -4.37 10.61
C PHE A 103 8.28 -4.57 9.12
N THR A 104 7.91 -3.51 8.40
CA THR A 104 7.60 -3.58 6.97
C THR A 104 8.79 -4.10 6.16
N VAL A 105 10.01 -3.61 6.43
CA VAL A 105 11.23 -4.06 5.75
C VAL A 105 11.47 -5.55 6.00
N VAL A 106 11.36 -6.01 7.24
CA VAL A 106 11.54 -7.42 7.60
C VAL A 106 10.50 -8.30 6.91
N VAL A 107 9.22 -7.91 6.92
CA VAL A 107 8.15 -8.67 6.25
C VAL A 107 8.40 -8.75 4.74
N SER A 108 8.80 -7.64 4.10
CA SER A 108 9.13 -7.65 2.67
C SER A 108 10.32 -8.57 2.35
N LEU A 109 11.35 -8.58 3.19
CA LEU A 109 12.49 -9.49 3.03
C LEU A 109 12.08 -10.95 3.20
N ILE A 110 11.21 -11.26 4.17
CA ILE A 110 10.67 -12.61 4.37
C ILE A 110 9.85 -13.06 3.15
N GLN A 111 8.96 -12.20 2.64
CA GLN A 111 8.18 -12.50 1.43
C GLN A 111 9.08 -12.74 0.21
N PHE A 112 10.13 -11.94 0.06
CA PHE A 112 11.10 -12.11 -1.03
C PHE A 112 11.89 -13.40 -0.89
N ALA A 113 12.37 -13.74 0.32
CA ALA A 113 13.05 -15.01 0.57
C ALA A 113 12.14 -16.22 0.35
N ALA A 114 10.88 -16.15 0.77
CA ALA A 114 9.88 -17.19 0.51
C ALA A 114 9.64 -17.38 -0.99
N TYR A 115 9.54 -16.28 -1.75
CA TYR A 115 9.44 -16.32 -3.21
C TYR A 115 10.66 -17.00 -3.88
N LEU A 116 11.87 -16.72 -3.39
CA LEU A 116 13.08 -17.39 -3.88
C LEU A 116 13.08 -18.89 -3.54
N ALA A 117 12.65 -19.26 -2.33
CA ALA A 117 12.57 -20.66 -1.92
C ALA A 117 11.51 -21.44 -2.72
N SER A 118 10.33 -20.85 -2.99
CA SER A 118 9.28 -21.52 -3.78
C SER A 118 9.70 -21.77 -5.22
N ARG A 119 10.58 -20.94 -5.79
CA ARG A 119 11.14 -21.16 -7.14
C ARG A 119 11.98 -22.43 -7.24
N GLY A 120 12.58 -22.89 -6.15
CA GLY A 120 13.36 -24.13 -6.12
C GLY A 120 12.52 -25.41 -6.04
N ILE A 121 11.22 -25.30 -5.77
CA ILE A 121 10.30 -26.45 -5.65
C ILE A 121 9.59 -26.74 -6.99
N GLU A 122 9.54 -25.76 -7.90
CA GLU A 122 8.96 -25.89 -9.24
C GLU A 122 9.98 -26.34 -10.33
N SER A 123 11.21 -26.69 -9.93
CA SER A 123 12.25 -27.30 -10.80
C SER A 123 12.38 -28.79 -10.56
#